data_AF-A0AAV5ICH3-F1
#
_entry.id   AF-A0AAV5ICH3-F1
#
_cell.length_a   1.000
_cell.length_b   1.000
_cell.length_c   1.000
_cell.angle_alpha   90.00
_cell.angle_beta   90.00
_cell.angle_gamma   90.00
#
_symmetry.space_group_name_H-M   'P 1'
#
loop_
_entity.id
_entity.type
_entity.pdbx_description
1 polymer ?
#
loop_
_entity_poly.entity_id
_entity_poly.type
_entity_poly.pdbx_seq_one_letter_code
_entity_poly.pdbx_strand_id
1 'polypeptide(L)'
;MLVSGLEVAGIGCLNKSNAGLLCWVDMRHLLSSNTFEAEMEFRKRIVYDVKLNISAGSSCHCTEPGWFRVCFANMSEETLRVAMQRMKVFVESISHVCSQSNHQALNNSRRQRPLTKWVFRLPFQHDREPEGR
;
A
#
# COMPACT_ATOMS: atom_id res chain seq x y z
N MET A 1 -15.37 1.82 11.57
CA MET A 1 -14.06 1.44 12.14
C MET A 1 -12.95 1.45 11.10
N LEU A 2 -12.88 0.50 10.15
CA LEU A 2 -11.82 0.53 9.13
C LEU A 2 -11.94 1.77 8.23
N VAL A 3 -13.08 1.93 7.53
CA VAL A 3 -13.32 3.05 6.60
C VAL A 3 -13.15 4.39 7.32
N SER A 4 -13.82 4.58 8.45
CA SER A 4 -13.70 5.80 9.27
C SER A 4 -12.26 6.07 9.74
N GLY A 5 -11.49 5.02 10.07
CA GLY A 5 -10.10 5.15 10.48
C GLY A 5 -9.18 5.56 9.32
N LEU A 6 -9.43 5.02 8.12
CA LEU A 6 -8.75 5.41 6.89
C LEU A 6 -9.08 6.86 6.51
N GLU A 7 -10.35 7.26 6.60
CA GLU A 7 -10.79 8.63 6.31
C GLU A 7 -10.11 9.65 7.24
N VAL A 8 -9.99 9.35 8.54
CA VAL A 8 -9.25 10.18 9.50
C VAL A 8 -7.75 10.27 9.16
N ALA A 9 -7.20 9.24 8.50
CA ALA A 9 -5.84 9.25 7.97
C ALA A 9 -5.74 9.91 6.57
N GLY A 10 -6.83 10.49 6.04
CA GLY A 10 -6.87 11.10 4.72
C GLY A 10 -6.99 10.12 3.56
N ILE A 11 -7.32 8.85 3.81
CA ILE A 11 -7.39 7.78 2.83
C ILE A 11 -8.85 7.44 2.50
N GLY A 12 -9.21 7.53 1.22
CA GLY A 12 -10.54 7.14 0.73
C GLY A 12 -10.65 5.64 0.46
N CYS A 13 -11.88 5.13 0.50
CA CYS A 13 -12.22 3.81 -0.01
C CYS A 13 -13.09 3.95 -1.27
N LEU A 14 -13.21 2.88 -2.07
CA LEU A 14 -14.17 2.83 -3.16
C LEU A 14 -15.57 3.13 -2.62
N ASN A 15 -16.18 4.19 -3.14
CA ASN A 15 -17.51 4.63 -2.74
C ASN A 15 -18.54 3.52 -2.99
N LYS A 16 -19.46 3.34 -2.03
CA LYS A 16 -20.63 2.44 -2.13
C LYS A 16 -20.33 0.92 -2.11
N SER A 17 -19.17 0.48 -1.62
CA SER A 17 -19.00 -0.94 -1.28
C SER A 17 -19.88 -1.33 -0.09
N ASN A 18 -20.70 -2.37 -0.23
CA ASN A 18 -21.67 -2.82 0.78
C ASN A 18 -21.55 -4.31 1.14
N ALA A 19 -20.53 -5.00 0.63
CA ALA A 19 -20.34 -6.44 0.83
C ALA A 19 -18.85 -6.82 0.95
N GLY A 20 -18.60 -8.05 1.40
CA GLY A 20 -17.26 -8.63 1.48
C GLY A 20 -16.60 -8.49 2.86
N LEU A 21 -15.38 -9.02 2.95
CA LEU A 21 -14.58 -9.11 4.18
C LEU A 21 -13.37 -8.16 4.16
N LEU A 22 -13.40 -7.22 3.23
CA LEU A 22 -12.32 -6.31 2.88
C LEU A 22 -12.84 -5.02 2.25
N CYS A 23 -12.02 -3.98 2.28
CA CYS A 23 -12.26 -2.73 1.55
C CYS A 23 -11.29 -2.61 0.38
N TRP A 24 -11.76 -1.99 -0.70
CA TRP A 24 -10.94 -1.51 -1.80
C TRP A 24 -10.57 -0.06 -1.52
N VAL A 25 -9.28 0.19 -1.28
CA VAL A 25 -8.77 1.43 -0.69
C VAL A 25 -7.97 2.20 -1.73
N ASP A 26 -8.24 3.50 -1.84
CA ASP A 26 -7.59 4.40 -2.80
C ASP A 26 -6.42 5.14 -2.14
N MET A 27 -5.20 4.75 -2.50
CA MET A 27 -3.96 5.38 -2.03
C MET A 27 -3.18 6.02 -3.18
N ARG A 28 -3.83 6.30 -4.32
CA ARG A 28 -3.19 6.88 -5.52
C ARG A 28 -2.44 8.17 -5.20
N HIS A 29 -3.02 9.02 -4.36
CA HIS A 29 -2.44 10.29 -3.92
C HIS A 29 -1.19 10.14 -3.02
N LEU A 30 -0.90 8.94 -2.50
CA LEU A 30 0.27 8.65 -1.67
C LEU A 30 1.43 8.02 -2.46
N LEU A 31 1.21 7.69 -3.74
CA LEU A 31 2.26 7.18 -4.60
C LEU A 31 3.20 8.30 -5.06
N SER A 32 4.46 7.98 -5.27
CA SER A 32 5.44 8.92 -5.86
C SER A 32 5.16 9.22 -7.33
N SER A 33 4.51 8.30 -8.05
CA SER A 33 4.14 8.41 -9.46
C SER A 33 2.98 7.45 -9.77
N ASN A 34 2.24 7.71 -10.84
CA ASN A 34 1.13 6.86 -11.29
C ASN A 34 1.65 5.61 -12.04
N THR A 35 2.42 4.75 -11.37
CA THR A 35 3.04 3.54 -11.94
C THR A 35 2.94 2.34 -10.99
N PHE A 36 2.97 1.12 -11.53
CA PHE A 36 2.94 -0.11 -10.71
C PHE A 36 4.23 -0.30 -9.91
N GLU A 37 5.35 0.23 -10.39
CA GLU A 37 6.61 0.25 -9.65
C GLU A 37 6.48 1.08 -8.37
N ALA A 38 5.83 2.24 -8.46
CA ALA A 38 5.54 3.08 -7.29
C ALA A 38 4.54 2.42 -6.34
N GLU A 39 3.52 1.74 -6.86
CA GLU A 39 2.59 0.92 -6.05
C GLU A 39 3.35 -0.17 -5.27
N MET A 40 4.27 -0.87 -5.92
CA MET A 40 5.04 -1.94 -5.30
C MET A 40 6.04 -1.42 -4.26
N GLU A 41 6.66 -0.28 -4.51
CA GLU A 41 7.54 0.36 -3.53
C GLU A 41 6.75 0.88 -2.32
N PHE A 42 5.58 1.47 -2.57
CA PHE A 42 4.66 1.87 -1.51
C PHE A 42 4.21 0.67 -0.67
N ARG A 43 3.82 -0.44 -1.31
CA ARG A 43 3.45 -1.69 -0.61
C ARG A 43 4.58 -2.20 0.28
N LYS A 44 5.83 -2.17 -0.19
CA LYS A 44 7.00 -2.56 0.61
C LYS A 44 7.10 -1.70 1.87
N ARG A 45 6.96 -0.38 1.75
CA ARG A 45 6.98 0.54 2.89
C ARG A 45 5.84 0.24 3.87
N ILE A 46 4.63 -0.03 3.39
CA ILE A 46 3.52 -0.46 4.27
C ILE A 46 3.86 -1.74 5.05
N VAL A 47 4.44 -2.73 4.38
CA VAL A 47 4.83 -3.99 5.04
C VAL A 47 5.98 -3.78 6.04
N TYR A 48 7.02 -3.06 5.66
CA TYR A 48 8.24 -2.96 6.45
C TYR A 48 8.21 -1.87 7.50
N ASP A 49 7.63 -0.71 7.21
CA ASP A 49 7.60 0.43 8.12
C ASP A 49 6.32 0.42 8.96
N VAL A 50 5.16 0.22 8.32
CA VAL A 50 3.84 0.24 8.98
C VAL A 50 3.48 -1.11 9.61
N LYS A 51 4.17 -2.18 9.21
CA LYS A 51 3.95 -3.56 9.68
C LYS A 51 2.54 -4.07 9.37
N LEU A 52 2.01 -3.71 8.21
CA LEU A 52 0.70 -4.16 7.73
C LEU A 52 0.87 -4.96 6.43
N ASN A 53 0.24 -6.13 6.37
CA ASN A 53 0.17 -6.92 5.15
C ASN A 53 -1.12 -6.58 4.40
N ILE A 54 -0.98 -5.89 3.26
CA ILE A 54 -2.09 -5.55 2.37
C ILE A 54 -1.76 -6.03 0.95
N SER A 55 -2.81 -6.32 0.16
CA SER A 55 -2.64 -6.73 -1.24
C SER A 55 -2.67 -5.50 -2.14
N ALA A 56 -1.66 -5.35 -3.00
CA ALA A 56 -1.67 -4.33 -4.04
C ALA A 56 -2.69 -4.66 -5.14
N GLY A 57 -3.24 -3.63 -5.77
CA GLY A 57 -4.22 -3.74 -6.85
C GLY A 57 -3.70 -4.53 -8.05
N SER A 58 -2.42 -4.37 -8.37
CA SER A 58 -1.71 -5.18 -9.40
C SER A 58 -1.80 -6.68 -9.15
N SER A 59 -1.85 -7.14 -7.90
CA SER A 59 -2.00 -8.57 -7.57
C SER A 59 -3.39 -9.12 -7.93
N CYS A 60 -4.35 -8.24 -8.20
CA CYS A 60 -5.71 -8.54 -8.63
C CYS A 60 -5.99 -8.05 -10.07
N HIS A 61 -4.94 -7.81 -10.87
CA HIS A 61 -5.05 -7.32 -12.25
C HIS A 61 -5.76 -5.97 -12.38
N CYS A 62 -5.71 -5.11 -11.34
CA CYS A 62 -6.21 -3.76 -11.44
C CYS A 62 -5.42 -3.00 -12.52
N THR A 63 -6.13 -2.31 -13.42
CA THR A 63 -5.54 -1.56 -14.53
C THR A 63 -4.94 -0.23 -14.11
N GLU A 64 -5.26 0.24 -12.91
CA GLU A 64 -4.75 1.47 -12.32
C GLU A 64 -3.88 1.14 -11.09
N PRO A 65 -2.68 1.71 -10.95
CA PRO A 65 -1.88 1.56 -9.75
C PRO A 65 -2.46 2.39 -8.60
N GLY A 66 -2.13 2.02 -7.37
CA GLY A 66 -2.47 2.76 -6.15
C GLY A 66 -3.74 2.30 -5.44
N TRP A 67 -4.37 1.24 -5.95
CA TRP A 67 -5.47 0.57 -5.26
C TRP A 67 -4.95 -0.53 -4.36
N PHE A 68 -5.57 -0.71 -3.19
CA PHE A 68 -5.17 -1.73 -2.22
C PHE A 68 -6.36 -2.46 -1.61
N ARG A 69 -6.19 -3.76 -1.38
CA ARG A 69 -7.15 -4.60 -0.67
C ARG A 69 -6.77 -4.70 0.81
N VAL A 70 -7.67 -4.26 1.68
CA VAL A 70 -7.47 -4.31 3.14
C VAL A 70 -8.57 -5.15 3.78
N CYS A 71 -8.22 -6.34 4.25
CA CYS A 71 -9.14 -7.25 4.94
C CYS A 71 -9.36 -6.80 6.39
N PHE A 72 -10.60 -6.92 6.88
CA PHE A 72 -10.95 -6.55 8.26
C PHE A 72 -11.63 -7.67 9.05
N ALA A 73 -12.27 -8.64 8.39
CA ALA A 73 -13.15 -9.59 9.08
C ALA A 73 -12.44 -10.66 9.92
N ASN A 74 -11.12 -10.78 9.80
CA ASN A 74 -10.31 -11.78 10.53
C ASN A 74 -9.52 -11.18 11.70
N MET A 75 -9.75 -9.92 12.05
CA MET A 75 -9.02 -9.19 13.09
C MET A 75 -9.97 -8.63 14.14
N SER A 76 -9.51 -8.56 15.39
CA SER A 76 -10.25 -7.87 16.45
C SER A 76 -10.31 -6.36 16.20
N GLU A 77 -11.33 -5.71 16.75
CA GLU A 77 -11.47 -4.25 16.73
C GLU A 77 -10.22 -3.53 17.26
N GLU A 78 -9.65 -3.99 18.38
CA GLU A 78 -8.42 -3.39 18.93
C GLU A 78 -7.23 -3.52 17.97
N THR A 79 -7.12 -4.65 17.27
CA THR A 79 -6.07 -4.84 16.26
C THR A 79 -6.26 -3.87 15.09
N LEU A 80 -7.51 -3.69 14.64
CA LEU A 80 -7.83 -2.71 13.60
C LEU A 80 -7.51 -1.28 14.05
N ARG A 81 -7.80 -0.93 15.30
CA ARG A 81 -7.49 0.39 15.88
C ARG A 81 -5.98 0.67 15.86
N VAL A 82 -5.17 -0.29 16.28
CA VAL A 82 -3.70 -0.20 16.21
C VAL A 82 -3.22 -0.07 14.75
N ALA A 83 -3.79 -0.83 13.81
CA ALA A 83 -3.46 -0.72 12.39
C ALA A 83 -3.77 0.68 11.83
N MET A 84 -4.92 1.25 12.17
CA MET A 84 -5.32 2.61 11.74
C MET A 84 -4.43 3.68 12.37
N GLN A 85 -4.02 3.53 13.63
CA GLN A 85 -3.08 4.44 14.27
C GLN A 85 -1.71 4.43 13.55
N ARG A 86 -1.19 3.25 13.19
CA ARG A 86 0.06 3.14 12.43
C ARG A 86 -0.06 3.77 11.05
N MET A 87 -1.18 3.54 10.37
CA MET A 87 -1.46 4.13 9.06
C MET A 87 -1.50 5.65 9.12
N LYS A 88 -2.20 6.23 10.11
CA LYS A 88 -2.30 7.68 10.31
C LYS A 88 -0.91 8.31 10.47
N VAL A 89 -0.09 7.79 11.39
CA VAL A 89 1.27 8.28 11.63
C VAL A 89 2.12 8.20 10.35
N PHE A 90 1.96 7.12 9.58
CA PHE A 90 2.68 6.96 8.32
C PHE A 90 2.28 7.99 7.27
N VAL A 91 0.98 8.26 7.08
CA VAL A 91 0.50 9.26 6.11
C VAL A 91 0.93 10.68 6.51
N GLU A 92 0.84 11.01 7.80
CA GLU A 92 1.34 12.30 8.33
C GLU A 92 2.84 12.47 8.03
N SER A 93 3.63 11.40 8.19
CA SER A 93 5.08 11.44 7.88
C SER A 93 5.37 11.69 6.40
N ILE A 94 4.55 11.21 5.47
CA ILE A 94 4.69 11.47 4.03
C ILE A 94 4.42 12.95 3.74
N SER A 95 3.37 13.50 4.34
CA SER A 95 2.94 14.89 4.14
C SER A 95 3.99 15.90 4.62
N HIS A 96 4.66 15.62 5.73
CA HIS A 96 5.75 16.45 6.25
C HIS A 96 6.98 16.49 5.32
N VAL A 97 7.31 15.37 4.67
CA VAL A 97 8.43 15.31 3.73
C VAL A 97 8.16 16.18 2.49
N CYS A 98 6.95 16.12 1.94
CA CYS A 98 6.54 16.93 0.78
C CYS A 98 6.52 18.44 1.07
N SER A 99 6.26 18.83 2.32
CA SER A 99 6.24 20.26 2.72
C SER A 99 7.63 20.88 2.87
N GLN A 100 8.67 20.07 3.09
CA GLN A 100 10.05 20.54 3.28
C GLN A 100 10.91 20.45 2.01
N SER A 101 10.45 19.74 0.98
CA SER A 101 11.21 19.46 -0.23
C SER A 101 11.00 20.51 -1.33
N ASN A 102 11.26 21.78 -0.99
CA ASN A 102 11.62 22.79 -2.00
C ASN A 102 13.13 22.87 -2.25
N HIS A 103 13.96 22.11 -1.52
CA HIS A 103 15.35 21.86 -1.93
C HIS A 103 15.82 20.47 -1.47
N GLN A 104 16.46 19.76 -2.40
CA GLN A 104 17.30 18.57 -2.28
C GLN A 104 16.66 17.21 -2.61
N ALA A 105 17.24 16.63 -3.67
CA ALA A 105 17.02 15.28 -4.16
C ALA A 105 17.28 14.23 -3.07
N LEU A 106 16.37 13.26 -2.98
CA LEU A 106 16.40 12.21 -1.98
C LEU A 106 17.51 11.20 -2.30
N ASN A 107 18.69 11.41 -1.71
CA ASN A 107 19.70 10.36 -1.59
C ASN A 107 19.57 9.73 -0.20
N ASN A 108 18.89 8.59 -0.10
CA ASN A 108 18.76 7.88 1.17
C ASN A 108 19.14 6.40 1.02
N SER A 109 20.43 6.14 1.19
CA SER A 109 21.02 4.81 1.31
C SER A 109 20.66 4.19 2.66
N ARG A 110 19.41 3.75 2.83
CA ARG A 110 19.02 2.91 3.97
C ARG A 110 19.26 1.45 3.60
N ARG A 111 20.18 0.80 4.32
CA ARG A 111 20.56 -0.63 4.16
C ARG A 111 19.34 -1.51 3.88
N GLN A 112 19.27 -2.04 2.66
CA GLN A 112 18.26 -3.02 2.28
C GLN A 112 18.48 -4.28 3.13
N ARG A 113 17.55 -4.57 4.03
CA ARG A 113 17.49 -5.86 4.71
C ARG A 113 17.12 -6.91 3.66
N PRO A 114 17.73 -8.12 3.69
CA PRO A 114 17.44 -9.13 2.68
C PRO A 114 15.95 -9.45 2.71
N LEU A 115 15.29 -9.19 1.58
CA LEU A 115 13.88 -9.41 1.37
C LEU A 115 13.56 -10.90 1.58
N THR A 116 12.59 -11.21 2.44
CA THR A 116 11.98 -12.54 2.41
C THR A 116 11.18 -12.65 1.12
N LYS A 117 11.75 -13.37 0.14
CA LYS A 117 11.26 -13.48 -1.25
C LYS A 117 9.77 -13.85 -1.36
N TRP A 118 9.21 -14.54 -0.36
CA TRP A 118 7.80 -14.93 -0.32
C TRP A 118 6.81 -13.78 -0.12
N VAL A 119 7.21 -12.72 0.59
CA VAL A 119 6.31 -11.58 0.88
C VAL A 119 5.98 -10.77 -0.38
N PHE A 120 6.91 -10.75 -1.35
CA PHE A 120 6.78 -10.02 -2.61
C PHE A 120 6.76 -10.93 -3.83
N ARG A 121 6.58 -12.25 -3.64
CA ARG A 121 6.42 -13.17 -4.78
C ARG A 121 5.07 -12.85 -5.43
N LEU A 122 5.13 -12.05 -6.48
CA LEU A 122 3.99 -11.78 -7.35
C LEU A 122 3.70 -13.03 -8.19
N PRO A 123 2.44 -13.26 -8.59
CA PRO A 123 2.11 -14.26 -9.62
C PRO A 123 2.84 -14.02 -10.94
N PHE A 124 3.32 -12.80 -11.20
CA PHE A 124 3.86 -12.36 -12.50
C PHE A 124 5.35 -12.64 -12.74
N GLN A 125 6.06 -13.31 -11.83
CA GLN A 125 7.52 -13.41 -11.95
C GLN A 125 8.04 -14.70 -12.61
N HIS A 126 7.15 -15.63 -12.97
CA HIS A 126 7.43 -16.76 -13.88
C HIS A 126 6.28 -16.86 -14.90
N ASP A 127 6.60 -17.30 -16.12
CA ASP A 127 5.69 -17.65 -17.23
C ASP A 127 5.37 -16.55 -18.26
N ARG A 128 6.40 -15.89 -18.79
CA ARG A 128 6.43 -15.54 -20.22
C ARG A 128 7.59 -16.27 -20.89
N GLU A 129 7.40 -17.56 -21.17
CA GLU A 129 8.11 -18.19 -22.28
C GLU A 129 7.64 -17.51 -23.57
N PRO A 130 8.54 -17.09 -24.47
CA PRO A 130 8.13 -16.58 -25.76
C PRO A 130 7.60 -17.77 -26.59
N GLU A 131 6.31 -17.78 -26.89
CA GLU A 131 5.79 -18.64 -27.96
C GLU A 131 6.45 -18.23 -29.28
N GLY A 132 7.46 -19.01 -29.66
CA GLY A 132 8.06 -18.97 -30.99
C GLY A 132 7.00 -19.37 -32.02
N ARG A 133 6.90 -18.54 -33.06
CA ARG A 133 6.11 -18.77 -34.25
C ARG A 133 6.86 -19.66 -35.23
#